data_AF-A0A948Z5W8-F1
#
_entry.id   AF-A0A948Z5W8-F1
#
_cell.length_a   1.000
_cell.length_b   1.000
_cell.length_c   1.000
_cell.angle_alpha   90.00
_cell.angle_beta   90.00
_cell.angle_gamma   90.00
#
_symmetry.space_group_name_H-M   'P 1'
#
loop_
_entity.id
_entity.type
_entity.pdbx_description
1 polymer ?
#
loop_
_entity_poly.entity_id
_entity_poly.type
_entity_poly.pdbx_seq_one_letter_code
_entity_poly.pdbx_strand_id
1 'polypeptide(L)'
;PVISEKERVRVLGALDSIDYVVVFSSNELTKLIQIIQPDILTKGSNYKSEEVFGHELVEQYGGRVALIPVIENISSTSIINNIKKS
;
A
#
# COMPACT_ATOMS: atom_id res chain seq x y z
N PRO A 1 -8.12 -11.97 -7.51
CA PRO A 1 -8.04 -12.01 -6.02
C PRO A 1 -9.30 -12.64 -5.43
N VAL A 2 -9.22 -13.24 -4.24
CA VAL A 2 -10.40 -13.86 -3.57
C VAL A 2 -11.45 -12.82 -3.20
N ILE A 3 -11.01 -11.66 -2.71
CA ILE A 3 -11.85 -10.48 -2.48
C ILE A 3 -11.74 -9.58 -3.72
N SER A 4 -12.88 -9.20 -4.30
CA SER A 4 -12.92 -8.35 -5.49
C SER A 4 -12.40 -6.95 -5.21
N GLU A 5 -12.03 -6.22 -6.26
CA GLU A 5 -11.58 -4.82 -6.15
C GLU A 5 -12.62 -3.94 -5.45
N LYS A 6 -13.90 -4.03 -5.87
CA LYS A 6 -15.01 -3.26 -5.29
C LYS A 6 -15.17 -3.53 -3.79
N GLU A 7 -15.04 -4.78 -3.37
CA GLU A 7 -15.12 -5.14 -1.94
C GLU A 7 -13.92 -4.62 -1.16
N ARG A 8 -12.70 -4.68 -1.72
CA ARG A 8 -11.49 -4.13 -1.08
C ARG A 8 -11.59 -2.62 -0.91
N VAL A 9 -12.08 -1.89 -1.91
CA VAL A 9 -12.32 -0.44 -1.82
C VAL A 9 -13.33 -0.15 -0.72
N ARG A 10 -14.41 -0.93 -0.63
CA ARG A 10 -15.42 -0.76 0.44
C ARG A 10 -14.82 -0.97 1.84
N VAL A 11 -13.96 -1.96 2.03
CA VAL A 11 -13.31 -2.21 3.32
C VAL A 11 -12.34 -1.08 3.68
N LEU A 12 -11.51 -0.63 2.73
CA LEU A 12 -10.57 0.47 2.96
C LEU A 12 -11.30 1.79 3.24
N GLY A 13 -12.30 2.14 2.43
CA GLY A 13 -13.07 3.37 2.60
C GLY A 13 -13.97 3.41 3.84
N ALA A 14 -14.08 2.31 4.59
CA ALA A 14 -14.75 2.28 5.89
C ALA A 14 -13.81 2.61 7.07
N LEU A 15 -12.50 2.76 6.82
CA LEU A 15 -11.54 3.15 7.84
C LEU A 15 -11.55 4.68 8.00
N ASP A 16 -11.78 5.14 9.23
CA ASP A 16 -11.84 6.58 9.57
C ASP A 16 -10.53 7.32 9.26
N SER A 17 -9.40 6.61 9.26
CA SER A 17 -8.08 7.17 8.94
C SER A 17 -7.79 7.29 7.43
N ILE A 18 -8.77 7.02 6.56
CA ILE A 18 -8.59 7.07 5.09
C ILE A 18 -9.49 8.16 4.50
N ASP A 19 -8.87 9.22 3.97
CA ASP A 19 -9.58 10.28 3.27
C ASP A 19 -9.96 9.91 1.83
N TYR A 20 -9.07 9.21 1.11
CA TYR A 20 -9.24 8.87 -0.30
C TYR A 20 -8.68 7.47 -0.64
N VAL A 21 -9.38 6.77 -1.54
CA VAL A 21 -8.93 5.49 -2.12
C VAL A 21 -8.91 5.63 -3.64
N VAL A 22 -7.76 5.34 -4.25
CA VAL A 22 -7.59 5.34 -5.70
C VAL A 22 -7.28 3.93 -6.17
N VAL A 23 -8.04 3.45 -7.15
CA VAL A 23 -7.76 2.21 -7.87
C VAL A 23 -6.87 2.54 -9.06
N PHE A 24 -5.76 1.81 -9.20
CA PHE A 24 -4.81 2.01 -10.29
C PHE A 24 -4.12 0.68 -10.63
N SER A 25 -3.65 0.57 -11.88
CA SER A 25 -2.82 -0.55 -12.32
C SER A 25 -1.35 -0.35 -11.91
N SER A 26 -0.59 -1.42 -11.66
CA SER A 26 0.80 -1.29 -11.17
C SER A 26 1.72 -0.43 -12.05
N ASN A 27 1.47 -0.38 -13.36
CA ASN A 27 2.20 0.46 -14.32
C ASN A 27 1.85 1.95 -14.23
N GLU A 28 0.79 2.32 -13.51
CA GLU A 28 0.33 3.70 -13.35
C GLU A 28 0.85 4.36 -12.06
N LEU A 29 1.54 3.61 -11.19
CA LEU A 29 2.00 4.10 -9.89
C LEU A 29 2.88 5.36 -10.03
N THR A 30 3.84 5.36 -10.95
CA THR A 30 4.71 6.52 -11.18
C THR A 30 3.90 7.75 -11.59
N LYS A 31 2.94 7.58 -12.50
CA LYS A 31 2.04 8.66 -12.93
C LYS A 31 1.20 9.18 -11.78
N LEU A 32 0.71 8.29 -10.92
CA LEU A 32 -0.06 8.66 -9.74
C LEU A 32 0.77 9.47 -8.75
N ILE A 33 2.02 9.06 -8.49
CA ILE A 33 2.94 9.82 -7.63
C ILE A 33 3.27 11.19 -8.23
N GLN A 34 3.42 11.30 -9.56
CA GLN A 34 3.64 12.60 -10.24
C GLN A 34 2.45 13.55 -10.11
N ILE A 35 1.23 13.02 -10.07
CA ILE A 35 -0.01 13.82 -9.92
C ILE A 35 -0.21 14.22 -8.45
N ILE A 36 -0.05 13.26 -7.53
CA ILE A 36 -0.31 13.48 -6.10
C ILE A 36 0.82 14.26 -5.43
N GLN A 37 2.07 14.01 -5.83
CA GLN A 37 3.29 14.55 -5.24
C GLN A 37 3.28 14.46 -3.70
N PRO A 38 3.20 13.25 -3.13
CA PRO A 38 3.03 13.10 -1.70
C PRO A 38 4.28 13.53 -0.94
N ASP A 39 4.11 14.25 0.18
CA ASP A 39 5.21 14.57 1.09
C ASP A 39 5.78 13.30 1.76
N ILE A 40 4.94 12.27 1.94
CA ILE A 40 5.31 11.00 2.56
C ILE A 40 4.78 9.84 1.72
N LEU A 41 5.68 8.96 1.28
CA LEU A 41 5.36 7.65 0.71
C LEU A 41 5.67 6.56 1.73
N THR A 42 4.77 5.62 1.93
CA THR A 42 4.93 4.62 2.99
C THR A 42 4.78 3.18 2.52
N LYS A 43 5.55 2.30 3.17
CA LYS A 43 5.46 0.85 3.05
C LYS A 43 5.76 0.20 4.39
N GLY A 44 5.37 -1.06 4.57
CA GLY A 44 5.79 -1.83 5.74
C GLY A 44 7.30 -2.01 5.77
N SER A 45 7.89 -2.14 6.96
CA SER A 45 9.32 -2.30 7.23
C SER A 45 9.93 -3.61 6.71
N ASN A 46 9.19 -4.35 5.89
CA ASN A 46 9.67 -5.55 5.20
C ASN A 46 10.52 -5.20 3.96
N TYR A 47 10.66 -3.91 3.65
CA TYR A 47 11.42 -3.35 2.54
C TYR A 47 12.46 -2.37 3.08
N LYS A 48 13.59 -2.23 2.39
CA LYS A 48 14.47 -1.06 2.54
C LYS A 48 13.86 0.14 1.82
N SER A 49 14.26 1.35 2.21
CA SER A 49 13.70 2.58 1.65
C SER A 49 13.89 2.65 0.13
N GLU A 50 15.07 2.23 -0.33
CA GLU A 50 15.48 2.22 -1.73
C GLU A 50 14.79 1.11 -2.54
N GLU A 51 14.12 0.17 -1.87
CA GLU A 51 13.33 -0.89 -2.51
C GLU A 51 11.86 -0.46 -2.68
N VAL A 52 11.45 0.67 -2.10
CA VAL A 52 10.09 1.20 -2.24
C VAL A 52 9.94 1.84 -3.61
N PHE A 53 9.16 1.20 -4.48
CA PHE A 53 8.89 1.71 -5.81
C PHE A 53 8.32 3.14 -5.75
N GLY A 54 8.99 4.08 -6.42
CA GLY A 54 8.64 5.50 -6.42
C GLY A 54 9.40 6.36 -5.40
N HIS A 55 10.34 5.79 -4.62
CA HIS A 55 11.12 6.57 -3.65
C HIS A 55 11.87 7.75 -4.29
N GLU A 56 12.59 7.51 -5.39
CA GLU A 56 13.39 8.55 -6.07
C GLU A 56 12.52 9.74 -6.49
N LEU A 57 11.31 9.46 -6.97
CA LEU A 57 10.39 10.48 -7.45
C LEU A 57 9.87 11.35 -6.30
N VAL A 58 9.54 10.73 -5.16
CA VAL A 58 9.08 11.45 -3.97
C VAL A 58 10.21 12.29 -3.37
N GLU A 59 11.43 11.75 -3.33
CA GLU A 59 12.62 12.46 -2.86
C GLU A 59 12.98 13.65 -3.77
N GLN A 60 12.81 13.51 -5.10
CA GLN A 60 12.98 14.62 -6.06
C GLN A 60 12.00 15.78 -5.81
N TYR A 61 10.82 15.48 -5.27
CA TYR A 61 9.82 16.49 -4.90
C TYR A 61 10.02 17.04 -3.48
N GLY A 62 11.07 16.62 -2.76
CA GLY A 62 11.36 17.03 -1.39
C GLY A 62 10.58 16.26 -0.32
N GLY A 63 9.83 15.23 -0.72
CA GLY A 63 9.17 14.29 0.20
C GLY A 63 10.14 13.23 0.71
N ARG A 64 9.62 12.25 1.46
CA ARG A 64 10.40 11.14 2.02
C ARG A 64 9.66 9.82 2.05
N VAL A 65 10.42 8.74 2.10
CA VAL A 65 9.87 7.41 2.42
C VAL A 65 9.81 7.20 3.94
N ALA A 66 8.71 6.64 4.42
CA ALA A 66 8.52 6.23 5.81
C ALA A 66 8.19 4.73 5.88
N LEU A 67 9.06 3.95 6.52
CA LEU A 67 8.85 2.52 6.74
C LEU A 67 8.10 2.29 8.06
N ILE A 68 6.93 1.62 7.98
CA ILE A 68 6.09 1.35 9.16
C ILE A 68 6.39 -0.04 9.70
N PRO A 69 6.69 -0.19 11.01
CA PRO A 69 6.91 -1.49 11.62
C PRO A 69 5.75 -2.45 11.36
N VAL A 70 6.06 -3.64 10.83
CA VAL A 70 5.07 -4.71 10.69
C VAL A 70 5.03 -5.53 11.98
N ILE A 71 3.97 -5.35 12.76
CA ILE A 71 3.85 -5.83 14.15
C ILE A 71 3.19 -7.21 14.26
N GLU A 72 2.37 -7.60 13.28
CA GLU A 72 1.55 -8.82 13.34
C GLU A 72 1.75 -9.71 12.11
N ASN A 73 1.79 -11.03 12.34
CA ASN A 73 1.88 -12.05 11.28
C ASN A 73 0.51 -12.39 10.66
N ILE A 74 -0.33 -11.39 10.43
CA ILE A 74 -1.61 -11.57 9.74
C ILE A 74 -1.40 -11.32 8.25
N SER A 75 -1.59 -12.36 7.44
CA SER A 75 -1.54 -12.27 5.98
C SER A 75 -2.73 -12.99 5.35
N SER A 76 -3.16 -12.55 4.16
CA SER A 76 -4.22 -13.25 3.41
C SER A 76 -3.85 -14.70 3.14
N THR A 77 -2.57 -14.99 2.88
CA THR A 77 -2.06 -16.35 2.72
C THR A 77 -2.25 -17.18 3.99
N SER A 78 -1.92 -16.61 5.17
CA SER A 78 -2.11 -17.29 6.46
C SER A 78 -3.59 -17.60 6.71
N ILE A 79 -4.49 -16.64 6.46
CA ILE A 79 -5.94 -16.82 6.61
C ILE A 79 -6.46 -17.95 5.71
N ILE A 80 -6.12 -17.93 4.42
CA ILE A 80 -6.56 -18.96 3.46
C ILE A 80 -6.03 -20.35 3.85
N ASN A 81 -4.78 -20.43 4.31
CA ASN A 81 -4.18 -21.69 4.73
C ASN A 81 -4.85 -22.25 6.00
N ASN A 82 -5.25 -21.39 6.94
CA ASN A 82 -5.99 -21.81 8.14
C ASN A 82 -7.37 -22.38 7.77
N ILE A 83 -8.08 -21.75 6.84
CA ILE A 83 -9.37 -22.27 6.33
C ILE A 83 -9.19 -23.64 5.67
N LYS A 84 -8.14 -23.84 4.87
CA LYS A 84 -7.85 -25.12 4.20
C LYS A 84 -7.46 -26.25 5.16
N LYS A 85 -6.95 -25.92 6.34
CA LYS A 85 -6.54 -26.88 7.39
C LYS A 85 -7.66 -27.24 8.35
N SER A 86 -8.76 -26.48 8.31
CA SER A 86 -9.99 -26.74 9.09
C SER A 86 -10.87 -27.73 8.35
#